data_AF-A0A1F8NYK1-F1
#
_entry.id   AF-A0A1F8NYK1-F1
#
_cell.length_a   1.000
_cell.length_b   1.000
_cell.length_c   1.000
_cell.angle_alpha   90.00
_cell.angle_beta   90.00
_cell.angle_gamma   90.00
#
_symmetry.space_group_name_H-M   'P 1'
#
loop_
_entity.id
_entity.type
_entity.pdbx_description
1 polymer ?
#
loop_
_entity_poly.entity_id
_entity_poly.type
_entity_poly.pdbx_seq_one_letter_code
_entity_poly.pdbx_strand_id
1 'polypeptide(L)'
;MEVGKVAAKPAMSGNTLAVATEVGDLYLLDAGSGSIKQKINIGYKTVSPLLAFKNMIFVHALDDYIYAIDVAGGKQIWRFKAEIK
;
A
#
# COMPACT_ATOMS: atom_id res chain seq x y z
N MET A 1 19.87 1.53 4.91
CA MET A 1 18.78 1.89 3.99
C MET A 1 17.58 2.20 4.86
N GLU A 2 17.33 3.46 5.19
CA GLU A 2 16.18 3.82 6.03
C GLU A 2 14.90 3.55 5.23
N VAL A 3 14.04 2.68 5.77
CA VAL A 3 12.68 2.52 5.30
C VAL A 3 11.98 3.83 5.63
N GLY A 4 11.46 4.56 4.63
CA GLY A 4 10.85 5.87 4.84
C GLY A 4 9.77 5.84 5.94
N LYS A 5 9.49 6.99 6.57
CA LYS A 5 8.48 7.12 7.63
C LYS A 5 7.14 6.54 7.19
N VAL A 6 6.43 5.88 8.11
CA VAL A 6 5.08 5.36 7.86
C VAL A 6 4.14 6.53 7.59
N ALA A 7 3.47 6.52 6.43
CA ALA A 7 2.61 7.61 5.96
C ALA A 7 1.15 7.48 6.41
N ALA A 8 0.69 6.25 6.64
CA ALA A 8 -0.73 5.95 6.83
C ALA A 8 -0.93 4.80 7.82
N LYS A 9 -2.15 4.69 8.36
CA LYS A 9 -2.55 3.50 9.13
C LYS A 9 -2.39 2.25 8.24
N PRO A 10 -1.75 1.18 8.75
CA PRO A 10 -1.56 -0.05 8.01
C PRO A 10 -2.90 -0.79 7.81
N ALA A 11 -2.91 -1.74 6.87
CA ALA A 11 -4.07 -2.58 6.60
C ALA A 11 -3.72 -4.07 6.60
N MET A 12 -4.69 -4.90 6.95
CA MET A 12 -4.52 -6.36 7.03
C MET A 12 -5.38 -7.06 5.98
N SER A 13 -4.78 -7.99 5.25
CA SER A 13 -5.47 -8.90 4.32
C SER A 13 -4.94 -10.32 4.53
N GLY A 14 -5.72 -11.18 5.18
CA GLY A 14 -5.25 -12.51 5.60
C GLY A 14 -4.02 -12.41 6.51
N ASN A 15 -2.95 -13.14 6.20
CA ASN A 15 -1.67 -13.08 6.94
C ASN A 15 -0.69 -12.03 6.38
N THR A 16 -1.19 -11.02 5.67
CA THR A 16 -0.34 -9.96 5.10
C THR A 16 -0.69 -8.61 5.72
N LEU A 17 0.32 -7.98 6.32
CA LEU A 17 0.27 -6.62 6.84
C LEU A 17 0.84 -5.66 5.79
N ALA A 18 0.04 -4.69 5.37
CA ALA A 18 0.42 -3.68 4.40
C ALA A 18 0.82 -2.37 5.11
N VAL A 19 1.99 -1.84 4.78
CA VAL A 19 2.53 -0.60 5.37
C VAL A 19 3.00 0.32 4.26
N ALA A 20 2.44 1.54 4.21
CA ALA A 20 2.83 2.56 3.24
C ALA A 20 3.77 3.61 3.85
N THR A 21 4.70 4.12 3.06
CA THR A 21 5.68 5.12 3.48
C THR A 21 5.49 6.46 2.79
N GLU A 22 6.08 7.51 3.37
CA GLU A 22 6.03 8.87 2.82
C GLU A 22 6.77 9.01 1.49
N VAL A 23 7.69 8.09 1.18
CA VAL A 23 8.43 8.06 -0.09
C VAL A 23 7.71 7.25 -1.18
N GLY A 24 6.47 6.81 -0.90
CA GLY A 24 5.63 6.12 -1.87
C GLY A 24 5.95 4.63 -2.05
N ASP A 25 6.55 4.00 -1.03
CA ASP A 25 6.68 2.55 -1.00
C ASP A 25 5.52 1.93 -0.23
N LEU A 26 4.98 0.82 -0.76
CA LEU A 26 4.06 -0.09 -0.07
C LEU A 26 4.81 -1.40 0.22
N TYR A 27 4.94 -1.73 1.49
CA TYR A 27 5.49 -3.00 1.97
C TYR A 27 4.36 -3.97 2.30
N LEU A 28 4.46 -5.18 1.80
CA LEU A 28 3.65 -6.32 2.20
C LEU A 28 4.50 -7.21 3.09
N LEU A 29 4.12 -7.33 4.35
CA LEU A 29 4.83 -8.08 5.39
C LEU A 29 4.05 -9.35 5.73
N ASP A 30 4.75 -10.42 6.11
CA ASP A 30 4.11 -11.49 6.86
C ASP A 30 3.69 -10.98 8.24
N ALA A 31 2.42 -11.17 8.60
CA ALA A 31 1.91 -10.66 9.87
C ALA A 31 2.44 -11.43 11.10
N GLY A 32 2.86 -12.69 10.92
CA GLY A 32 3.38 -13.52 12.01
C GLY A 32 4.85 -13.26 12.29
N SER A 33 5.67 -13.13 11.22
CA SER A 33 7.12 -12.94 11.37
C SER A 33 7.60 -11.50 11.21
N GLY A 34 6.78 -10.61 10.66
CA GLY A 34 7.18 -9.25 10.27
C GLY A 34 8.12 -9.21 9.06
N SER A 35 8.37 -10.34 8.39
CA SER A 35 9.28 -10.39 7.24
C SER A 35 8.66 -9.75 6.01
N ILE A 36 9.45 -9.01 5.23
CA ILE A 36 8.99 -8.41 3.97
C ILE A 36 8.76 -9.52 2.94
N LYS A 37 7.50 -9.70 2.53
CA LYS A 37 7.12 -10.53 1.38
C LYS A 37 7.40 -9.80 0.09
N GLN A 38 7.01 -8.52 0.03
CA GLN A 38 7.15 -7.71 -1.19
C GLN A 38 7.25 -6.22 -0.88
N LYS A 39 7.97 -5.52 -1.74
CA LYS A 39 8.02 -4.05 -1.82
C LYS A 39 7.46 -3.60 -3.16
N ILE A 40 6.58 -2.61 -3.13
CA ILE A 40 5.91 -2.06 -4.31
C ILE A 40 6.13 -0.56 -4.29
N ASN A 41 6.65 0.00 -5.38
CA ASN A 41 6.83 1.44 -5.48
C ASN A 41 5.60 2.05 -6.18
N ILE A 42 4.78 2.74 -5.39
CA ILE A 42 3.68 3.59 -5.90
C ILE A 42 4.27 4.91 -6.41
N GLY A 43 5.40 5.36 -5.83
CA GLY A 43 6.13 6.56 -6.24
C GLY A 43 5.59 7.86 -5.63
N TYR A 44 4.47 7.79 -4.93
CA TYR A 44 3.79 8.94 -4.34
C TYR A 44 3.38 8.67 -2.90
N LYS A 45 3.50 9.69 -2.04
CA LYS A 45 3.08 9.61 -0.63
C LYS A 45 1.61 9.19 -0.55
N THR A 46 1.33 8.23 0.32
CA THR A 46 -0.05 7.86 0.67
C THR A 46 -0.68 8.95 1.54
N VAL A 47 -1.90 9.37 1.19
CA VAL A 47 -2.58 10.52 1.81
C VAL A 47 -3.77 10.13 2.71
N SER A 48 -4.18 8.86 2.71
CA SER A 48 -5.25 8.35 3.58
C SER A 48 -4.88 6.99 4.20
N PRO A 49 -5.60 6.52 5.23
CA PRO A 49 -5.49 5.14 5.68
C PRO A 49 -5.60 4.14 4.54
N LEU A 50 -4.82 3.05 4.61
CA LEU A 50 -4.96 1.94 3.67
C LEU A 50 -6.27 1.20 3.93
N LEU A 51 -6.92 0.73 2.87
CA LEU A 51 -8.08 -0.14 2.96
C LEU A 51 -7.71 -1.52 2.43
N ALA A 52 -8.05 -2.57 3.18
CA ALA A 52 -8.01 -3.94 2.70
C ALA A 52 -9.43 -4.40 2.37
N PHE A 53 -9.62 -4.97 1.18
CA PHE A 53 -10.88 -5.60 0.81
C PHE A 53 -10.61 -6.78 -0.11
N LYS A 54 -11.10 -7.96 0.29
CA LYS A 54 -10.77 -9.25 -0.35
C LYS A 54 -9.25 -9.43 -0.40
N ASN A 55 -8.67 -9.73 -1.57
CA ASN A 55 -7.24 -9.91 -1.76
C ASN A 55 -6.53 -8.63 -2.24
N MET A 56 -7.10 -7.46 -1.97
CA MET A 56 -6.56 -6.19 -2.46
C MET A 56 -6.26 -5.22 -1.33
N ILE A 57 -5.17 -4.45 -1.50
CA ILE A 57 -4.88 -3.24 -0.73
C ILE A 57 -5.13 -2.04 -1.62
N PHE A 58 -5.90 -1.10 -1.09
CA PHE A 58 -6.22 0.15 -1.73
C PHE A 58 -5.34 1.25 -1.15
N VAL A 59 -4.63 1.96 -2.03
CA VAL A 59 -3.71 3.04 -1.67
C VAL A 59 -4.19 4.31 -2.35
N HIS A 60 -4.59 5.32 -1.58
CA HIS A 60 -4.84 6.65 -2.10
C HIS A 60 -3.56 7.47 -1.96
N ALA A 61 -3.02 7.93 -3.09
CA ALA A 61 -1.74 8.61 -3.14
C ALA A 61 -1.87 10.06 -3.63
N LEU A 62 -0.83 10.85 -3.39
CA LEU A 62 -0.78 12.29 -3.63
C LEU A 62 -0.88 12.69 -5.11
N ASP A 63 -0.77 11.75 -6.05
CA ASP A 63 -0.90 11.98 -7.49
C ASP A 63 -2.36 11.94 -7.98
N ASP A 64 -3.32 12.11 -7.08
CA ASP A 64 -4.76 12.04 -7.32
C ASP A 64 -5.27 10.67 -7.80
N TYR A 65 -4.55 9.59 -7.51
CA TYR A 65 -4.98 8.22 -7.83
C TYR A 65 -5.25 7.37 -6.59
N ILE A 66 -6.26 6.50 -6.73
CA ILE A 66 -6.48 5.34 -5.88
C ILE A 66 -6.00 4.10 -6.63
N TYR A 67 -5.05 3.39 -6.04
CA TYR A 67 -4.45 2.18 -6.56
C TYR A 67 -5.06 0.96 -5.89
N ALA A 68 -5.41 -0.06 -6.66
CA ALA A 68 -5.72 -1.39 -6.11
C ALA A 68 -4.57 -2.35 -6.41
N ILE A 69 -3.98 -2.88 -5.33
CA ILE A 69 -2.82 -3.74 -5.35
C ILE A 69 -3.25 -5.14 -4.94
N ASP A 70 -2.97 -6.14 -5.78
CA ASP A 70 -3.16 -7.55 -5.42
C ASP A 70 -2.19 -7.95 -4.31
N VAL A 71 -2.69 -8.57 -3.25
CA VAL A 71 -1.86 -9.00 -2.11
C VAL A 71 -1.02 -10.23 -2.43
N ALA A 72 -1.48 -11.10 -3.35
CA ALA A 72 -0.80 -12.36 -3.64
C ALA A 72 0.45 -12.15 -4.52
N GLY A 73 0.34 -11.33 -5.57
CA GLY A 73 1.46 -11.03 -6.48
C GLY A 73 2.05 -9.63 -6.34
N GLY A 74 1.46 -8.77 -5.50
CA GLY A 74 1.86 -7.37 -5.33
C GLY A 74 1.83 -6.55 -6.62
N LYS A 75 0.99 -6.95 -7.58
CA LYS A 75 0.79 -6.23 -8.84
C LYS A 75 -0.33 -5.22 -8.67
N GLN A 76 -0.16 -4.04 -9.27
CA GLN A 76 -1.27 -3.12 -9.48
C GLN A 76 -2.30 -3.77 -10.40
N ILE A 77 -3.54 -3.93 -9.93
CA ILE A 77 -4.65 -4.47 -10.72
C ILE A 77 -5.27 -3.35 -11.55
N TRP A 78 -5.55 -2.21 -10.91
CA TRP A 78 -6.10 -1.02 -11.54
C TRP A 78 -5.72 0.23 -10.74
N ARG A 79 -5.94 1.39 -11.35
CA ARG A 79 -5.94 2.69 -10.67
C ARG A 79 -7.13 3.53 -11.12
N PHE A 80 -7.65 4.35 -10.22
CA PHE A 80 -8.77 5.26 -10.45
C PHE A 80 -8.33 6.69 -10.16
N LYS A 81 -8.58 7.62 -11.08
CA LYS A 81 -8.28 9.04 -10.88
C LYS A 81 -9.37 9.63 -9.97
N ALA A 82 -9.00 9.95 -8.74
CA ALA A 82 -9.93 10.44 -7.73
C ALA A 82 -10.28 11.92 -7.90
N GLU A 83 -9.54 12.67 -8.72
CA GLU A 83 -9.68 14.12 -8.97
C GLU A 83 -10.14 14.87 -7.71
N ILE A 84 -9.21 15.11 -6.79
CA ILE A 84 -9.49 15.98 -5.67
C ILE A 84 -9.44 17.42 -6.19
N LYS A 85 -10.61 18.03 -6.38
CA LYS A 85 -10.73 19.45 -6.72
C LYS A 85 -10.40 20.34 -5.53
#